data_AF-A0A8J2Z6N4-F1
#
_entry.id   AF-A0A8J2Z6N4-F1
#
_cell.length_a   1.000
_cell.length_b   1.000
_cell.length_c   1.000
_cell.angle_alpha   90.00
_cell.angle_beta   90.00
_cell.angle_gamma   90.00
#
_symmetry.space_group_name_H-M   'P 1'
#
loop_
_entity.id
_entity.type
_entity.pdbx_description
1 polymer ?
#
loop_
_entity_poly.entity_id
_entity_poly.type
_entity_poly.pdbx_seq_one_letter_code
_entity_poly.pdbx_strand_id
1 'polypeptide(L)' 'MCGNKLKLPHSKTLGGGLFELRERKFGYRIYYKFEKDCVVLLLHAGDKTSQQKDIKRAKKLLKEIHL' A
#
# COMPACT_ATOMS: atom_id res chain seq x y z
N MET A 1 15.38 -5.35 -5.90
CA MET A 1 13.98 -5.46 -6.38
C MET A 1 13.27 -4.13 -6.15
N CYS A 2 12.49 -3.65 -7.12
CA CYS A 2 11.77 -2.36 -7.07
C CYS A 2 10.27 -2.55 -7.38
N GLY A 3 9.47 -1.50 -7.17
CA GLY A 3 8.05 -1.50 -7.53
C GLY A 3 7.24 -2.63 -6.87
N ASN A 4 6.34 -3.25 -7.62
CA ASN A 4 5.51 -4.39 -7.19
C ASN A 4 6.32 -5.67 -6.90
N LYS A 5 7.61 -5.69 -7.27
CA LYS A 5 8.54 -6.78 -6.96
C LYS A 5 9.22 -6.60 -5.60
N LEU A 6 9.07 -5.44 -4.93
CA LEU A 6 9.64 -5.21 -3.61
C LEU A 6 8.99 -6.16 -2.58
N LYS A 7 9.82 -6.77 -1.72
CA LYS A 7 9.40 -7.79 -0.74
C LYS A 7 9.66 -7.32 0.69
N LEU A 8 9.31 -8.17 1.66
CA LEU A 8 9.67 -7.97 3.05
C LEU A 8 11.20 -7.85 3.21
N PRO A 9 11.69 -7.05 4.17
CA PRO A 9 10.91 -6.30 5.17
C PRO A 9 10.33 -4.97 4.67
N HIS A 10 10.65 -4.56 3.43
CA HIS A 10 10.34 -3.21 2.91
C HIS A 10 8.92 -3.04 2.41
N SER A 11 8.34 -4.06 1.77
CA SER A 11 6.97 -4.02 1.27
C SER A 11 6.27 -5.36 1.44
N LYS A 12 4.95 -5.34 1.59
CA LYS A 12 4.11 -6.53 1.70
C LYS A 12 2.96 -6.45 0.72
N THR A 13 2.71 -7.52 -0.02
CA THR A 13 1.45 -7.67 -0.78
C THR A 13 0.31 -7.99 0.18
N LEU A 14 -0.80 -7.28 0.04
CA LEU A 14 -2.03 -7.47 0.82
C LEU A 14 -3.15 -8.15 0.01
N GLY A 15 -2.81 -8.62 -1.19
CA GLY A 15 -3.75 -9.21 -2.14
C GLY A 15 -4.52 -8.17 -2.96
N GLY A 16 -5.13 -8.60 -4.07
CA GLY A 16 -5.96 -7.73 -4.91
C GLY A 16 -5.21 -6.54 -5.55
N GLY A 17 -3.89 -6.63 -5.72
CA GLY A 17 -3.08 -5.52 -6.24
C GLY A 17 -2.75 -4.43 -5.22
N LEU A 18 -3.08 -4.63 -3.94
CA LEU A 18 -2.74 -3.73 -2.84
C LEU A 18 -1.38 -4.07 -2.24
N PHE A 19 -0.57 -3.05 -2.01
CA PHE A 19 0.75 -3.15 -1.39
C PHE A 19 0.85 -2.23 -0.17
N GLU A 20 1.60 -2.66 0.85
CA GLU A 20 1.96 -1.87 2.03
C GLU A 20 3.46 -1.62 2.03
N LEU A 21 3.87 -0.36 1.92
CA LEU A 21 5.25 0.08 2.08
C LEU A 21 5.51 0.32 3.57
N ARG A 22 6.60 -0.26 4.06
CA ARG A 22 6.96 -0.29 5.47
C ARG A 22 8.19 0.56 5.71
N GLU A 23 7.95 1.85 5.92
CA GLU A 23 9.00 2.75 6.38
C GLU A 23 9.40 2.35 7.82
N ARG A 24 10.70 2.33 8.10
CA ARG A 24 11.25 1.75 9.34
C ARG A 24 11.70 2.80 10.34
N LYS A 25 12.12 3.98 9.90
CA LYS A 25 12.67 5.03 10.75
C LYS A 25 11.59 5.68 11.61
N PHE A 26 10.44 6.00 11.01
CA PHE A 26 9.31 6.68 11.62
C PHE A 26 8.10 5.74 11.80
N GLY A 27 8.15 4.55 11.20
CA GLY A 27 7.11 3.52 11.38
C GLY A 27 5.87 3.73 10.51
N TYR A 28 5.97 4.55 9.45
CA TYR A 28 4.87 4.78 8.52
C TYR A 28 4.51 3.52 7.72
N ARG A 29 3.24 3.43 7.36
CA ARG A 29 2.65 2.43 6.48
C ARG A 29 1.90 3.14 5.38
N ILE A 30 2.39 2.98 4.15
CA ILE A 30 1.77 3.60 2.97
C ILE A 30 1.15 2.49 2.14
N TYR A 31 -0.12 2.64 1.79
CA TYR A 31 -0.91 1.67 1.06
C TYR A 31 -1.12 2.14 -0.35
N TYR A 32 -0.73 1.33 -1.33
CA TYR A 32 -0.65 1.76 -2.72
C TYR A 32 -0.95 0.64 -3.70
N LYS A 33 -1.29 1.02 -4.93
CA LYS A 33 -1.51 0.13 -6.07
C LYS A 33 -0.65 0.59 -7.25
N PHE A 34 -0.20 -0.37 -8.05
CA PHE A 34 0.35 -0.11 -9.38
C PHE A 34 -0.78 -0.18 -10.40
N GLU A 35 -0.90 0.86 -11.20
CA GLU A 35 -1.75 0.91 -12.38
C GLU A 35 -0.90 0.92 -13.64
N LYS A 36 -1.55 0.76 -14.79
CA LYS A 36 -0.87 0.56 -16.08
C LYS A 36 0.28 1.56 -16.32
N ASP A 37 1.31 1.02 -16.98
CA ASP A 37 2.53 1.60 -17.53
C ASP A 37 3.43 2.45 -16.63
N CYS A 38 2.93 3.30 -15.71
CA CYS A 38 3.78 4.13 -14.84
C CYS A 38 3.12 4.70 -13.58
N VAL A 39 1.84 4.43 -13.30
CA VAL A 39 1.12 5.12 -12.21
C VAL A 39 1.17 4.33 -10.91
N VAL A 40 1.57 4.99 -9.83
CA VAL A 40 1.43 4.48 -8.46
C VAL A 40 0.38 5.29 -7.73
N LEU A 41 -0.75 4.66 -7.42
CA LEU A 41 -1.80 5.28 -6.63
C LEU A 41 -1.55 5.08 -5.14
N LEU A 42 -1.43 6.19 -4.40
CA LEU A 42 -1.44 6.17 -2.95
C LEU A 42 -2.89 6.20 -2.47
N LEU A 43 -3.32 5.11 -1.85
CA LEU A 43 -4.69 4.95 -1.37
C LEU A 43 -4.83 5.50 0.04
N HIS A 44 -3.84 5.23 0.89
CA HIS A 44 -3.83 5.75 2.26
C HIS A 44 -2.43 5.69 2.87
N ALA A 45 -2.24 6.36 4.00
CA ALA A 45 -1.05 6.28 4.82
C ALA A 45 -1.43 6.41 6.29
N GLY A 46 -0.65 5.76 7.15
CA GLY A 46 -0.75 5.86 8.60
C GLY A 46 0.53 5.33 9.22
N ASP A 47 0.46 4.88 10.47
CA ASP A 47 1.57 4.27 11.16
C ASP A 47 1.26 2.82 11.55
N LYS A 48 2.16 2.18 12.28
CA LYS A 48 1.99 0.79 12.71
C LYS A 48 0.78 0.61 13.65
N THR A 49 0.41 1.61 14.43
CA THR A 49 -0.68 1.53 15.41
C THR A 49 -2.05 1.52 14.73
N SER A 50 -2.20 2.23 13.60
CA SER A 50 -3.44 2.31 12.83
C SER A 50 -3.56 1.25 11.72
N GLN A 51 -2.55 0.37 11.57
CA GLN A 51 -2.39 -0.53 10.42
C GLN A 51 -3.68 -1.27 10.00
N GLN A 52 -4.38 -1.91 10.93
CA GLN A 52 -5.57 -2.71 10.58
C GLN A 52 -6.70 -1.84 10.01
N LYS A 53 -6.92 -0.66 10.62
CA LYS A 53 -7.93 0.31 10.17
C LYS A 53 -7.56 0.86 8.80
N ASP A 54 -6.28 1.16 8.59
CA ASP A 54 -5.80 1.74 7.34
C ASP A 54 -5.85 0.75 6.19
N ILE A 55 -5.51 -0.54 6.44
CA ILE A 55 -5.69 -1.62 5.47
C ILE A 55 -7.16 -1.73 5.05
N LYS A 56 -8.09 -1.69 6.01
CA LYS A 56 -9.53 -1.75 5.72
C LYS A 56 -9.95 -0.56 4.85
N ARG A 57 -9.46 0.65 5.15
CA ARG A 57 -9.74 1.86 4.37
C ARG A 57 -9.14 1.79 2.97
N ALA A 58 -7.88 1.37 2.83
CA ALA A 58 -7.22 1.22 1.53
C ALA A 58 -7.93 0.20 0.65
N LYS A 59 -8.38 -0.93 1.21
CA LYS A 59 -9.21 -1.92 0.50
C LYS A 59 -10.57 -1.36 0.05
N LYS A 60 -11.18 -0.46 0.84
CA LYS A 60 -12.42 0.22 0.44
C LYS A 60 -12.17 1.15 -0.74
N LEU A 61 -11.17 2.03 -0.63
CA LEU A 61 -10.80 2.97 -1.69
C LEU A 61 -10.42 2.23 -2.98
N LEU A 62 -9.71 1.12 -2.88
CA LEU A 62 -9.36 0.28 -4.02
C LEU A 62 -10.58 -0.20 -4.83
N LYS A 63 -11.74 -0.41 -4.19
CA LYS A 63 -12.98 -0.81 -4.85
C LYS A 63 -13.72 0.37 -5.48
N GLU A 64 -13.50 1.58 -4.99
CA GLU A 64 -14.19 2.80 -5.42
C GLU A 64 -13.45 3.53 -6.53
N ILE A 65 -12.16 3.24 -6.70
CA ILE A 65 -11.33 3.84 -7.76
C ILE A 65 -11.68 3.19 -9.11
N HIS A 66 -12.14 4.03 -10.03
CA HIS A 66 -12.27 3.72 -11.44
C HIS A 66 -11.24 4.55 -12.21
N LEU A 67 -10.30 3.89 -12.89
CA LEU A 67 -9.28 4.50 -13.74
C LEU A 67 -9.42 3.97 -15.17
#